data_AF-A0A3C0UMJ8-F1
#
_entry.id   AF-A0A3C0UMJ8-F1
#
_cell.length_a   1.000
_cell.length_b   1.000
_cell.length_c   1.000
_cell.angle_alpha   90.00
_cell.angle_beta   90.00
_cell.angle_gamma   90.00
#
_symmetry.space_group_name_H-M   'P 1'
#
loop_
_entity.id
_entity.type
_entity.pdbx_description
1 polymer ?
#
loop_
_entity_poly.entity_id
_entity_poly.type
_entity_poly.pdbx_seq_one_letter_code
_entity_poly.pdbx_strand_id
1 'polypeptide(L)'
;MHNLFGVELTIEFLGDFIKNGEEKIILVRDIAIEHCKEDLSGYIPTLNDWFEGYELDKSFNVPDIKDTELASFIHKPFFRSGLESSRIITCSNFGVYLADCLYGHEKAMLLANYLPRNQTIQNLLSGYKMTKEWQLFPDRNELIWLQQYERNNKI
;
A
#
# COMPACT_ATOMS: atom_id res chain seq x y z
N MET A 1 -0.99 -2.68 -2.56
CA MET A 1 -0.99 -2.22 -1.16
C MET A 1 -1.03 -3.47 -0.32
N HIS A 2 0.13 -4.06 -0.02
CA HIS A 2 0.17 -5.37 0.61
C HIS A 2 0.99 -5.29 1.88
N ASN A 3 0.49 -4.53 2.85
CA ASN A 3 1.06 -4.41 4.19
C ASN A 3 0.03 -3.79 5.14
N LEU A 4 0.27 -3.86 6.45
CA LEU A 4 -0.65 -3.33 7.47
C LEU A 4 -0.97 -1.84 7.30
N PHE A 5 -0.05 -1.03 6.78
CA PHE A 5 -0.33 0.37 6.48
C PHE A 5 -1.28 0.52 5.27
N GLY A 6 -1.14 -0.33 4.25
CA GLY A 6 -2.10 -0.41 3.14
C GLY A 6 -3.50 -0.86 3.59
N VAL A 7 -3.58 -1.73 4.60
CA VAL A 7 -4.86 -2.11 5.24
C VAL A 7 -5.48 -0.89 5.93
N GLU A 8 -4.70 -0.12 6.68
CA GLU A 8 -5.14 1.14 7.30
C GLU A 8 -5.70 2.12 6.26
N LEU A 9 -4.97 2.35 5.15
CA LEU A 9 -5.42 3.21 4.06
C LEU A 9 -6.71 2.72 3.38
N THR A 10 -6.86 1.41 3.21
CA THR A 10 -8.08 0.83 2.63
C THR A 10 -9.30 1.08 3.52
N ILE A 11 -9.14 0.94 4.84
CA ILE A 11 -10.20 1.22 5.81
C ILE A 11 -10.54 2.72 5.80
N GLU A 12 -9.54 3.61 5.70
CA GLU A 12 -9.79 5.05 5.60
C GLU A 12 -10.56 5.44 4.34
N PHE A 13 -10.30 4.75 3.24
CA PHE A 13 -10.95 5.03 1.97
C PHE A 13 -12.38 4.45 1.87
N LEU A 14 -12.59 3.21 2.33
CA LEU A 14 -13.85 2.48 2.17
C LEU A 14 -14.76 2.52 3.40
N GLY A 15 -14.22 2.92 4.57
CA GLY A 15 -14.86 2.78 5.88
C GLY A 15 -14.62 1.41 6.52
N ASP A 16 -15.19 1.21 7.71
CA ASP A 16 -15.00 -0.03 8.49
C ASP A 16 -15.76 -1.24 7.90
N PHE A 17 -16.86 -0.97 7.20
CA PHE A 17 -17.81 -1.98 6.74
C PHE A 17 -18.22 -1.77 5.31
N ILE A 18 -18.37 -2.87 4.57
CA ILE A 18 -19.08 -2.89 3.28
C ILE A 18 -20.24 -3.88 3.35
N LYS A 19 -21.21 -3.71 2.46
CA LYS A 19 -22.23 -4.72 2.19
C LYS A 19 -21.87 -5.50 0.95
N ASN A 20 -21.96 -6.82 1.02
CA ASN A 20 -21.84 -7.65 -0.18
C ASN A 20 -23.17 -7.70 -0.97
N GLY A 21 -23.19 -8.40 -2.10
CA GLY A 21 -24.40 -8.58 -2.92
C GLY A 21 -25.55 -9.35 -2.24
N GLU A 22 -25.31 -9.94 -1.07
CA GLU A 22 -26.33 -10.60 -0.23
C GLU A 22 -26.78 -9.72 0.95
N GLU A 23 -26.47 -8.42 0.93
CA GLU A 23 -26.76 -7.44 2.00
C GLU A 23 -26.10 -7.75 3.35
N LYS A 24 -25.11 -8.66 3.39
CA LYS A 24 -24.36 -8.98 4.61
C LYS A 24 -23.29 -7.93 4.86
N ILE A 25 -23.15 -7.52 6.12
CA ILE A 25 -22.12 -6.60 6.59
C ILE A 25 -20.80 -7.36 6.73
N ILE A 26 -19.75 -6.87 6.07
CA ILE A 26 -18.40 -7.45 6.11
C ILE A 26 -17.41 -6.36 6.53
N LEU A 27 -16.46 -6.72 7.38
CA LEU A 27 -15.37 -5.84 7.79
C LEU A 27 -14.38 -5.64 6.63
N VAL A 28 -14.12 -4.38 6.27
CA VAL A 28 -13.13 -4.04 5.23
C VAL A 28 -11.74 -4.52 5.59
N ARG A 29 -11.39 -4.41 6.88
CA ARG A 29 -10.12 -4.93 7.41
C ARG A 29 -9.92 -6.41 7.06
N ASP A 30 -10.94 -7.23 7.25
CA ASP A 30 -10.82 -8.67 7.08
C ASP A 30 -10.59 -9.01 5.60
N ILE A 31 -11.29 -8.32 4.69
CA ILE A 31 -11.08 -8.44 3.24
C ILE A 31 -9.64 -8.05 2.86
N ALA A 32 -9.16 -6.90 3.35
CA ALA A 32 -7.84 -6.41 3.02
C ALA A 32 -6.71 -7.29 3.58
N ILE A 33 -6.93 -7.90 4.76
CA ILE A 33 -6.00 -8.85 5.36
C ILE A 33 -5.94 -10.16 4.57
N GLU A 34 -7.09 -10.72 4.19
CA GLU A 34 -7.11 -11.94 3.38
C GLU A 34 -6.48 -11.70 2.01
N HIS A 35 -6.72 -10.55 1.37
CA HIS A 35 -6.04 -10.17 0.12
C HIS A 35 -4.51 -10.10 0.29
N CYS A 36 -4.01 -9.61 1.43
CA CYS A 36 -2.57 -9.64 1.70
C CYS A 36 -2.05 -11.07 1.80
N LYS A 37 -2.76 -11.96 2.49
CA LYS A 37 -2.36 -13.36 2.66
C LYS A 37 -2.34 -14.11 1.33
N GLU A 38 -3.39 -13.96 0.53
CA GLU A 38 -3.50 -14.57 -0.80
C GLU A 38 -2.29 -14.21 -1.66
N ASP A 39 -1.97 -12.93 -1.76
CA ASP A 39 -0.90 -12.44 -2.65
C ASP A 39 0.52 -12.65 -2.09
N LEU A 40 0.67 -12.85 -0.78
CA LEU A 40 1.97 -12.90 -0.10
C LEU A 40 2.23 -14.22 0.64
N SER A 41 1.72 -15.33 0.12
CA SER A 41 1.97 -16.67 0.66
C SER A 41 1.61 -16.81 2.15
N GLY A 42 0.44 -16.31 2.52
CA GLY A 42 -0.09 -16.30 3.88
C GLY A 42 0.54 -15.26 4.81
N TYR A 43 1.49 -14.45 4.34
CA TYR A 43 2.19 -13.45 5.15
C TYR A 43 1.49 -12.09 5.12
N ILE A 44 1.44 -11.41 6.27
CA ILE A 44 0.90 -10.05 6.38
C ILE A 44 2.04 -9.13 6.81
N PRO A 45 2.74 -8.49 5.87
CA PRO A 45 3.93 -7.71 6.17
C PRO A 45 3.56 -6.35 6.80
N THR A 46 4.47 -5.84 7.59
CA THR A 46 4.53 -4.44 8.01
C THR A 46 5.29 -3.61 6.97
N LEU A 47 5.38 -2.29 7.19
CA LEU A 47 6.28 -1.45 6.41
C LEU A 47 7.76 -1.80 6.65
N ASN A 48 8.11 -2.27 7.86
CA ASN A 48 9.48 -2.70 8.16
C ASN A 48 9.86 -3.91 7.32
N ASP A 49 8.97 -4.90 7.18
CA ASP A 49 9.25 -6.11 6.40
C ASP A 49 9.50 -5.81 4.92
N TRP A 50 8.87 -4.75 4.38
CA TRP A 50 9.13 -4.28 3.02
C TRP A 50 10.40 -3.43 2.92
N PHE A 51 10.62 -2.47 3.82
CA PHE A 51 11.65 -1.45 3.63
C PHE A 51 12.94 -1.68 4.45
N GLU A 52 13.04 -2.78 5.19
CA GLU A 52 14.25 -3.15 5.93
C GLU A 52 15.49 -3.15 5.02
N GLY A 53 16.51 -2.39 5.40
CA GLY A 53 17.77 -2.29 4.66
C GLY A 53 17.68 -1.55 3.33
N TYR A 54 16.52 -1.01 2.95
CA TYR A 54 16.37 -0.21 1.76
C TYR A 54 16.64 1.27 2.06
N GLU A 55 17.69 1.81 1.45
CA GLU A 55 18.13 3.19 1.62
C GLU A 55 17.61 4.08 0.49
N LEU A 56 17.21 5.30 0.87
CA LEU A 56 16.78 6.31 -0.07
C LEU A 56 17.98 7.00 -0.73
N ASP A 57 17.82 7.32 -2.00
CA ASP A 57 18.75 8.21 -2.68
C ASP A 57 18.73 9.60 -2.02
N LYS A 58 19.89 10.28 -2.01
CA LYS A 58 20.04 11.62 -1.43
C LYS A 58 19.17 12.69 -2.11
N SER A 59 18.72 12.43 -3.34
CA SER A 59 17.80 13.30 -4.08
C SER A 59 16.34 13.15 -3.66
N PHE A 60 16.02 12.21 -2.77
CA PHE A 60 14.67 12.05 -2.24
C PHE A 60 14.25 13.28 -1.44
N ASN A 61 13.16 13.90 -1.87
CA ASN A 61 12.60 15.09 -1.26
C ASN A 61 11.38 14.74 -0.41
N VAL A 62 11.43 15.08 0.87
CA VAL A 62 10.25 15.09 1.74
C VAL A 62 9.75 16.53 1.80
N PRO A 63 8.54 16.82 1.32
CA PRO A 63 8.06 18.19 1.23
C PRO A 63 7.66 18.73 2.61
N ASP A 64 8.07 19.96 2.90
CA ASP A 64 7.64 20.71 4.08
C ASP A 64 6.37 21.52 3.74
N ILE A 65 5.21 20.97 4.09
CA ILE A 65 3.90 21.51 3.75
C ILE A 65 3.21 22.05 5.00
N LYS A 66 2.66 23.27 4.89
CA LYS A 66 1.93 23.94 5.99
C LYS A 66 0.56 23.33 6.30
N ASP A 67 -0.08 22.72 5.32
CA ASP A 67 -1.33 21.99 5.50
C ASP A 67 -1.09 20.80 6.43
N THR A 68 -1.69 20.85 7.62
CA THR A 68 -1.43 19.89 8.69
C THR A 68 -1.92 18.49 8.37
N GLU A 69 -2.98 18.37 7.57
CA GLU A 69 -3.56 17.07 7.20
C GLU A 69 -2.68 16.38 6.18
N LEU A 70 -2.22 17.13 5.16
CA LEU A 70 -1.29 16.62 4.16
C LEU A 70 0.09 16.34 4.76
N ALA A 71 0.58 17.19 5.67
CA ALA A 71 1.81 16.92 6.42
C ALA A 71 1.69 15.63 7.25
N SER A 72 0.56 15.44 7.94
CA SER A 72 0.28 14.19 8.67
C SER A 72 0.29 12.98 7.73
N PHE A 73 -0.37 13.06 6.58
CA PHE A 73 -0.36 12.02 5.56
C PHE A 73 1.06 11.68 5.08
N ILE A 74 1.86 12.69 4.73
CA ILE A 74 3.26 12.54 4.29
C ILE A 74 4.07 11.75 5.30
N HIS A 75 4.00 12.11 6.59
CA HIS A 75 4.83 11.50 7.61
C HIS A 75 4.26 10.19 8.18
N LYS A 76 3.00 9.87 7.90
CA LYS A 76 2.31 8.69 8.46
C LYS A 76 3.06 7.37 8.26
N PRO A 77 3.59 7.01 7.07
CA PRO A 77 4.33 5.76 6.90
C PRO A 77 5.57 5.69 7.78
N PHE A 78 6.27 6.82 7.93
CA PHE A 78 7.43 6.92 8.80
C PHE A 78 7.05 6.77 10.26
N PHE A 79 5.96 7.39 10.72
CA PHE A 79 5.54 7.22 12.12
C PHE A 79 5.11 5.78 12.44
N ARG A 80 4.68 5.00 11.45
CA ARG A 80 4.32 3.59 11.61
C ARG A 80 5.52 2.64 11.60
N SER A 81 6.62 3.00 10.93
CA SER A 81 7.76 2.11 10.70
C SER A 81 9.05 2.54 11.40
N GLY A 82 9.24 3.84 11.60
CA GLY A 82 10.53 4.46 11.93
C GLY A 82 11.49 4.55 10.73
N LEU A 83 11.07 4.14 9.53
CA LEU A 83 11.92 4.08 8.34
C LEU A 83 11.64 5.25 7.40
N GLU A 84 12.67 6.01 7.08
CA GLU A 84 12.59 7.10 6.10
C GLU A 84 12.11 6.61 4.72
N SER A 85 12.60 5.44 4.31
CA SER A 85 12.24 4.79 3.04
C SER A 85 10.74 4.52 2.88
N SER A 86 10.01 4.31 3.97
CA SER A 86 8.57 4.10 3.91
C SER A 86 7.79 5.32 3.38
N ARG A 87 8.37 6.53 3.47
CA ARG A 87 7.77 7.76 2.92
C ARG A 87 7.69 7.76 1.40
N ILE A 88 8.33 6.83 0.70
CA ILE A 88 8.13 6.65 -0.75
C ILE A 88 6.64 6.49 -1.10
N ILE A 89 5.86 5.87 -0.21
CA ILE A 89 4.43 5.65 -0.43
C ILE A 89 3.68 6.97 -0.59
N THR A 90 4.02 7.98 0.21
CA THR A 90 3.28 9.26 0.30
C THR A 90 4.00 10.40 -0.41
N CYS A 91 5.33 10.33 -0.55
CA CYS A 91 6.16 11.29 -1.27
C CYS A 91 6.51 10.77 -2.68
N SER A 92 5.51 10.38 -3.47
CA SER A 92 5.72 10.01 -4.88
C SER A 92 4.47 10.33 -5.69
N ASN A 93 4.51 10.12 -7.01
CA ASN A 93 3.30 10.19 -7.85
C ASN A 93 2.19 9.22 -7.38
N PHE A 94 2.54 8.11 -6.72
CA PHE A 94 1.56 7.24 -6.08
C PHE A 94 0.94 7.91 -4.84
N GLY A 95 1.74 8.58 -4.03
CA GLY A 95 1.26 9.39 -2.90
C GLY A 95 0.32 10.52 -3.31
N VAL A 96 0.59 11.16 -4.45
CA VAL A 96 -0.32 12.16 -5.05
C VAL A 96 -1.67 11.54 -5.40
N TYR A 97 -1.68 10.36 -6.02
CA TYR A 97 -2.92 9.64 -6.31
C TYR A 97 -3.68 9.28 -5.01
N LEU A 98 -2.99 8.78 -3.99
CA LEU A 98 -3.62 8.49 -2.70
C LEU A 98 -4.21 9.75 -2.05
N ALA A 99 -3.53 10.88 -2.14
CA ALA A 99 -4.03 12.15 -1.63
C ALA A 99 -5.31 12.60 -2.36
N ASP A 100 -5.42 12.35 -3.66
CA ASP A 100 -6.64 12.63 -4.44
C ASP A 100 -7.81 11.76 -3.95
N CYS A 101 -7.57 10.45 -3.76
CA CYS A 101 -8.59 9.52 -3.27
C CYS A 101 -9.08 9.84 -1.85
N LEU A 102 -8.17 10.23 -0.95
CA LEU A 102 -8.47 10.39 0.48
C LEU A 102 -8.89 11.81 0.85
N TYR A 103 -8.31 12.82 0.21
CA TYR A 103 -8.46 14.21 0.62
C TYR A 103 -8.91 15.15 -0.49
N GLY A 104 -9.04 14.64 -1.72
CA GLY A 104 -9.53 15.37 -2.88
C GLY A 104 -8.45 16.08 -3.70
N HIS A 105 -8.88 16.50 -4.89
CA HIS A 105 -8.03 16.99 -5.97
C HIS A 105 -7.13 18.18 -5.59
N GLU A 106 -7.64 19.13 -4.80
CA GLU A 106 -6.87 20.32 -4.41
C GLU A 106 -5.61 19.97 -3.60
N LYS A 107 -5.73 19.02 -2.66
CA LYS A 107 -4.60 18.54 -1.85
C LYS A 107 -3.64 17.69 -2.66
N ALA A 108 -4.14 16.89 -3.60
CA ALA A 108 -3.31 16.15 -4.53
C ALA A 108 -2.45 17.08 -5.39
N MET A 109 -3.06 18.13 -5.94
CA MET A 109 -2.36 19.16 -6.71
C MET A 109 -1.36 19.93 -5.86
N LEU A 110 -1.71 20.26 -4.61
CA LEU A 110 -0.79 20.87 -3.66
C LEU A 110 0.44 19.97 -3.46
N LEU A 111 0.25 18.69 -3.11
CA LEU A 111 1.35 17.73 -2.93
C LEU A 111 2.22 17.63 -4.19
N ALA A 112 1.60 17.50 -5.36
CA ALA A 112 2.29 17.35 -6.63
C ALA A 112 3.24 18.53 -6.93
N ASN A 113 2.85 19.76 -6.55
CA ASN A 113 3.67 20.96 -6.76
C ASN A 113 4.95 20.98 -5.91
N TYR A 114 4.98 20.26 -4.79
CA TYR A 114 6.17 20.15 -3.93
C TYR A 114 7.09 18.98 -4.31
N LEU A 115 6.61 18.01 -5.08
CA LEU A 115 7.37 16.82 -5.42
C LEU A 115 8.17 17.02 -6.73
N PRO A 116 9.45 16.62 -6.77
CA PRO A 116 10.21 16.59 -8.01
C PRO A 116 9.55 15.68 -9.06
N ARG A 117 9.55 16.08 -10.34
CA ARG A 117 8.94 15.29 -11.43
C ARG A 117 9.56 13.90 -11.60
N ASN A 118 10.82 13.74 -11.20
CA ASN A 118 11.54 12.46 -11.25
C ASN A 118 11.31 11.58 -10.01
N GLN A 119 10.61 12.06 -8.97
CA GLN A 119 10.27 11.30 -7.77
C GLN A 119 9.02 10.45 -8.00
N THR A 120 9.06 9.60 -9.01
CA THR A 120 8.02 8.62 -9.31
C THR A 120 8.26 7.34 -8.54
N ILE A 121 7.19 6.61 -8.22
CA ILE A 121 7.28 5.32 -7.53
C ILE A 121 8.16 4.33 -8.29
N GLN A 122 8.11 4.37 -9.63
CA GLN A 122 8.95 3.54 -10.51
C GLN A 122 10.44 3.86 -10.35
N ASN A 123 10.80 5.14 -10.31
CA ASN A 123 12.20 5.53 -10.17
C ASN A 123 12.72 5.20 -8.78
N LEU A 124 11.92 5.47 -7.75
CA LEU A 124 12.26 5.17 -6.37
C LEU A 124 12.48 3.66 -6.20
N LEU A 125 11.56 2.82 -6.63
CA LEU A 125 11.68 1.37 -6.46
C LEU A 125 12.62 0.69 -7.47
N SER A 126 13.27 1.41 -8.38
CA SER A 126 14.14 0.82 -9.40
C SER A 126 15.31 -0.01 -8.84
N GLY A 127 15.83 0.38 -7.67
CA GLY A 127 16.88 -0.35 -6.95
C GLY A 127 16.36 -1.35 -5.91
N TYR A 128 15.04 -1.44 -5.71
CA TYR A 128 14.44 -2.30 -4.71
C TYR A 128 14.56 -3.77 -5.13
N LYS A 129 14.97 -4.64 -4.19
CA LYS A 129 15.13 -6.07 -4.43
C LYS A 129 14.24 -6.86 -3.48
N MET A 130 13.37 -7.69 -4.05
CA MET A 130 12.67 -8.72 -3.31
C MET A 130 13.65 -9.84 -2.96
N THR A 131 13.74 -10.16 -1.68
CA THR A 131 14.70 -11.14 -1.15
C THR A 131 14.05 -12.25 -0.34
N LYS A 132 12.78 -12.08 0.04
CA LYS A 132 12.03 -13.04 0.84
C LYS A 132 11.02 -13.79 -0.04
N GLU A 133 10.80 -15.06 0.27
CA GLU A 133 9.90 -15.92 -0.51
C GLU A 133 8.46 -15.38 -0.57
N TRP A 134 7.96 -14.84 0.56
CA TRP A 134 6.62 -14.26 0.65
C TRP A 134 6.39 -13.07 -0.28
N GLN A 135 7.45 -12.43 -0.78
CA GLN A 135 7.35 -11.30 -1.71
C GLN A 135 7.15 -11.76 -3.17
N LEU A 136 7.45 -13.02 -3.46
CA LEU A 136 7.62 -13.53 -4.82
C LEU A 136 6.44 -14.39 -5.28
N PHE A 137 5.68 -14.97 -4.36
CA PHE A 137 4.66 -15.95 -4.67
C PHE A 137 3.38 -15.72 -3.87
N PRO A 138 2.20 -15.91 -4.50
CA PRO A 138 0.94 -16.04 -3.78
C PRO A 138 0.87 -17.39 -3.04
N ASP A 139 -0.14 -17.59 -2.19
CA ASP A 139 -0.34 -18.84 -1.46
C ASP A 139 -0.56 -20.02 -2.42
N ARG A 140 0.38 -20.98 -2.39
CA ARG A 140 0.34 -22.17 -3.23
C ARG A 140 -0.85 -23.08 -2.92
N ASN A 141 -1.30 -23.12 -1.66
CA ASN A 141 -2.43 -23.97 -1.28
C ASN A 141 -3.72 -23.45 -1.92
N GLU A 142 -3.88 -22.13 -1.98
CA GLU A 142 -5.02 -21.48 -2.63
C GLU A 142 -5.00 -21.71 -4.14
N LEU A 143 -3.84 -21.60 -4.80
CA LEU A 143 -3.69 -21.95 -6.21
C LEU A 143 -4.07 -23.42 -6.50
N ILE A 144 -3.66 -24.35 -5.64
CA ILE A 144 -4.01 -25.76 -5.78
C ILE A 144 -5.51 -25.95 -5.60
N TRP A 145 -6.11 -25.31 -4.59
CA TRP A 145 -7.55 -25.36 -4.35
C TRP A 145 -8.35 -24.80 -5.54
N LEU A 146 -7.96 -23.64 -6.09
CA LEU A 146 -8.59 -23.05 -7.27
C LEU A 146 -8.53 -23.98 -8.47
N GLN A 147 -7.37 -24.59 -8.74
CA GLN A 147 -7.23 -25.56 -9.83
C GLN A 147 -8.12 -26.80 -9.65
N GLN A 148 -8.26 -27.29 -8.41
CA GLN A 148 -9.16 -28.40 -8.11
C GLN A 148 -10.63 -28.00 -8.26
N TYR A 149 -11.00 -26.82 -7.77
CA TYR A 149 -12.35 -26.27 -7.87
C TYR A 149 -12.76 -26.08 -9.33
N GLU A 150 -11.90 -25.49 -10.16
CA GLU A 150 -12.15 -25.34 -11.60
C GLU A 150 -12.27 -26.68 -12.33
N ARG A 151 -11.46 -27.68 -11.98
CA ARG A 151 -11.58 -29.03 -12.54
C ARG A 151 -12.91 -29.69 -12.19
N ASN A 152 -13.37 -29.50 -10.95
CA ASN A 152 -14.59 -30.14 -10.44
C ASN A 152 -15.88 -29.42 -10.86
N ASN A 153 -15.80 -28.14 -11.25
CA ASN A 153 -16.96 -27.31 -11.61
C ASN A 153 -16.98 -26.85 -13.07
N LYS A 154 -16.07 -27.35 -13.92
CA LYS A 154 -16.21 -27.26 -15.38
C LYS A 154 -17.36 -28.20 -15.82
N ILE A 155 -18.46 -27.59 -16.31
CA ILE A 155 -19.53 -28.25 -17.07
C ILE A 155 -18.97 -28.72 -18.41
#